data_AF-A0A423VJ67-F1
#
_entry.id   AF-A0A423VJ67-F1
#
_cell.length_a   1.000
_cell.length_b   1.000
_cell.length_c   1.000
_cell.angle_alpha   90.00
_cell.angle_beta   90.00
_cell.angle_gamma   90.00
#
_symmetry.space_group_name_H-M   'P 1'
#
loop_
_entity.id
_entity.type
_entity.pdbx_description
1 polymer ?
#
loop_
_entity_poly.entity_id
_entity_poly.type
_entity_poly.pdbx_seq_one_letter_code
_entity_poly.pdbx_strand_id
1 'polypeptide(L)'
;MAWARASAPEAEKASQESHHTEMSGRYTYEERRLQTADSKPSSSGSDGLTDCSSIIKDEAGLRTVLIYPALDLPIGGATMVAIFFLLRIKGQKKQGDNSSFLEKLKKLDLLGTAVLIPAVICLLLALQWGGTEHPWNDARIIGLFVGSGALTALFVAVQFWKGDDGTLPPRLFRNRNVLCAMLFSCLFGSAFFPLIYYLSLYFQAVQGASAVDAGLKLLPLLLAEVLTSVLSGALISSVGYYNPFALPAMVLFTVGSGMITTLTLDSPVAAWLGYQVIAGLGIGVGFQLAVLVVQAVLPRGDIPVATACVQFFQSLGGAVFVAVAQTVFQNGLVEGVRRDAPGLDPGVVVNAGASQVREVLKGVGMERYTRAVLGAYLTGLRHAYYITVACAACAFCAVLGLSWVNIKRKQQGAGDENERPVGSQASDVELTGAHV
;
A
#
# COMPACT_ATOMS: atom_id res chain seq x y z
N MET A 1 -29.02 -38.96 11.14
CA MET A 1 -30.21 -38.21 11.60
C MET A 1 -30.05 -37.55 12.99
N ALA A 2 -28.84 -37.50 13.58
CA ALA A 2 -28.59 -36.80 14.85
C ALA A 2 -27.94 -35.41 14.69
N TRP A 3 -27.48 -35.03 13.48
CA TRP A 3 -26.83 -33.74 13.23
C TRP A 3 -27.82 -32.61 12.85
N ALA A 4 -29.02 -32.96 12.38
CA ALA A 4 -30.04 -31.98 11.96
C ALA A 4 -30.91 -31.42 13.11
N ARG A 5 -30.75 -31.91 14.34
CA ARG A 5 -31.49 -31.40 15.53
C ARG A 5 -30.68 -30.45 16.41
N ALA A 6 -29.37 -30.31 16.16
CA ALA A 6 -28.50 -29.44 16.95
C ALA A 6 -28.39 -28.00 16.41
N SER A 7 -28.75 -27.77 15.14
CA SER A 7 -28.60 -26.49 14.43
C SER A 7 -29.88 -25.66 14.30
N ALA A 8 -31.03 -26.18 14.75
CA ALA A 8 -32.29 -25.45 14.76
C ALA A 8 -32.35 -24.27 15.77
N PRO A 9 -31.79 -24.35 17.00
CA PRO A 9 -31.87 -23.23 17.95
C PRO A 9 -30.95 -22.04 17.62
N GLU A 10 -29.85 -22.25 16.90
CA GLU A 10 -28.92 -21.18 16.51
C GLU A 10 -29.42 -20.36 15.31
N ALA A 11 -30.14 -20.99 14.37
CA ALA A 11 -30.80 -20.29 13.28
C ALA A 11 -31.98 -19.42 13.78
N GLU A 12 -32.68 -19.87 14.81
CA GLU A 12 -33.77 -19.12 15.46
C GLU A 12 -33.22 -17.92 16.27
N LYS A 13 -32.06 -18.08 16.94
CA LYS A 13 -31.35 -16.95 17.59
C LYS A 13 -30.83 -15.92 16.59
N ALA A 14 -30.25 -16.33 15.46
CA ALA A 14 -29.77 -15.41 14.44
C ALA A 14 -30.93 -14.63 13.76
N SER A 15 -32.09 -15.27 13.59
CA SER A 15 -33.32 -14.63 13.08
C SER A 15 -33.94 -13.68 14.10
N GLN A 16 -33.91 -14.03 15.40
CA GLN A 16 -34.36 -13.13 16.46
C GLN A 16 -33.42 -11.93 16.64
N GLU A 17 -32.11 -12.10 16.52
CA GLU A 17 -31.13 -10.99 16.55
C GLU A 17 -31.23 -10.09 15.32
N SER A 18 -31.49 -10.63 14.13
CA SER A 18 -31.75 -9.80 12.94
C SER A 18 -33.05 -9.01 13.07
N HIS A 19 -34.12 -9.62 13.59
CA HIS A 19 -35.37 -8.92 13.87
C HIS A 19 -35.26 -7.89 14.99
N HIS A 20 -34.45 -8.14 16.03
CA HIS A 20 -34.16 -7.15 17.08
C HIS A 20 -33.34 -5.97 16.56
N THR A 21 -32.40 -6.21 15.65
CA THR A 21 -31.57 -5.16 15.02
C THR A 21 -32.39 -4.32 14.03
N GLU A 22 -33.27 -4.95 13.25
CA GLU A 22 -34.24 -4.24 12.38
C GLU A 22 -35.27 -3.44 13.18
N MET A 23 -35.81 -4.00 14.27
CA MET A 23 -36.73 -3.25 15.14
C MET A 23 -36.01 -2.11 15.85
N SER A 24 -34.80 -2.31 16.39
CA SER A 24 -34.01 -1.25 17.02
C SER A 24 -33.68 -0.12 16.04
N GLY A 25 -33.44 -0.44 14.77
CA GLY A 25 -33.23 0.54 13.70
C GLY A 25 -34.50 1.31 13.31
N ARG A 26 -35.68 0.65 13.34
CA ARG A 26 -36.97 1.32 13.11
C ARG A 26 -37.40 2.19 14.28
N TYR A 27 -37.15 1.78 15.52
CA TYR A 27 -37.44 2.60 16.72
C TYR A 27 -36.53 3.84 16.78
N THR A 28 -35.23 3.72 16.49
CA THR A 28 -34.32 4.90 16.44
C THR A 28 -34.60 5.84 15.26
N TYR A 29 -35.25 5.37 14.20
CA TYR A 29 -35.71 6.19 13.08
C TYR A 29 -37.03 6.92 13.42
N GLU A 30 -38.03 6.22 13.97
CA GLU A 30 -39.31 6.83 14.39
C GLU A 30 -39.14 7.77 15.59
N GLU A 31 -38.25 7.49 16.55
CA GLU A 31 -37.90 8.43 17.64
C GLU A 31 -37.24 9.71 17.11
N ARG A 32 -36.37 9.60 16.10
CA ARG A 32 -35.77 10.79 15.44
C ARG A 32 -36.79 11.58 14.62
N ARG A 33 -37.76 10.89 14.02
CA ARG A 33 -38.87 11.49 13.25
C ARG A 33 -39.88 12.20 14.15
N LEU A 34 -40.13 11.67 15.35
CA LEU A 34 -40.98 12.30 16.36
C LEU A 34 -40.28 13.48 17.05
N GLN A 35 -38.96 13.40 17.30
CA GLN A 35 -38.17 14.54 17.80
C GLN A 35 -38.07 15.71 16.81
N THR A 36 -38.14 15.47 15.50
CA THR A 36 -38.21 16.53 14.47
C THR A 36 -39.62 17.08 14.25
N ALA A 37 -40.66 16.37 14.66
CA ALA A 37 -42.05 16.84 14.54
C ALA A 37 -42.45 17.84 15.65
N ASP A 38 -41.82 17.77 16.82
CA ASP A 38 -42.15 18.62 17.98
C ASP A 38 -41.32 19.91 18.13
N SER A 39 -40.26 20.10 17.33
CA SER A 39 -39.48 21.34 17.34
C SER A 39 -39.89 22.30 16.22
N LYS A 40 -41.02 22.98 16.38
CA LYS A 40 -41.28 24.25 15.67
C LYS A 40 -40.70 25.41 16.47
N PRO A 41 -39.69 26.11 15.96
CA PRO A 41 -39.61 27.55 16.07
C PRO A 41 -39.98 28.19 14.73
N SER A 42 -40.87 29.17 14.85
CA SER A 42 -41.27 30.09 13.80
C SER A 42 -40.09 30.92 13.27
N SER A 43 -40.12 31.14 11.95
CA SER A 43 -39.58 32.29 11.20
C SER A 43 -38.09 32.33 10.78
N SER A 44 -37.95 32.74 9.52
CA SER A 44 -36.77 33.16 8.74
C SER A 44 -35.92 32.05 8.11
N GLY A 45 -35.93 32.02 6.77
CA GLY A 45 -35.28 31.02 5.96
C GLY A 45 -33.79 31.28 5.77
N SER A 46 -32.97 30.28 6.11
CA SER A 46 -31.66 30.01 5.47
C SER A 46 -31.07 28.64 5.82
N ASP A 47 -31.75 27.79 6.59
CA ASP A 47 -31.15 26.55 7.13
C ASP A 47 -31.38 25.27 6.31
N GLY A 48 -32.17 25.32 5.23
CA GLY A 48 -32.48 24.13 4.41
C GLY A 48 -31.37 23.66 3.46
N LEU A 49 -30.35 24.49 3.20
CA LEU A 49 -29.23 24.14 2.30
C LEU A 49 -28.06 23.46 3.03
N THR A 50 -27.92 23.69 4.33
CA THR A 50 -26.82 23.14 5.13
C THR A 50 -27.05 21.65 5.44
N ASP A 51 -28.30 21.26 5.71
CA ASP A 51 -28.70 19.89 6.07
C ASP A 51 -28.70 18.92 4.86
N CYS A 52 -29.08 19.40 3.68
CA CYS A 52 -28.92 18.64 2.43
C CYS A 52 -27.45 18.39 2.07
N SER A 53 -26.54 19.30 2.44
CA SER A 53 -25.12 19.15 2.10
C SER A 53 -24.44 18.04 2.91
N SER A 54 -24.85 17.82 4.17
CA SER A 54 -24.39 16.72 5.02
C SER A 54 -24.94 15.37 4.56
N ILE A 55 -26.23 15.32 4.19
CA ILE A 55 -26.88 14.09 3.71
C ILE A 55 -26.35 13.66 2.33
N ILE A 56 -26.06 14.61 1.43
CA ILE A 56 -25.45 14.34 0.11
C ILE A 56 -23.98 13.91 0.24
N LYS A 57 -23.23 14.44 1.23
CA LYS A 57 -21.84 14.03 1.49
C LYS A 57 -21.77 12.59 2.03
N ASP A 58 -22.70 12.18 2.88
CA ASP A 58 -22.78 10.79 3.39
C ASP A 58 -23.22 9.78 2.32
N GLU A 59 -24.16 10.15 1.43
CA GLU A 59 -24.51 9.30 0.27
C GLU A 59 -23.35 9.16 -0.73
N ALA A 60 -22.58 10.23 -0.95
CA ALA A 60 -21.42 10.19 -1.85
C ALA A 60 -20.30 9.30 -1.32
N GLY A 61 -20.02 9.34 -0.01
CA GLY A 61 -19.02 8.47 0.64
C GLY A 61 -19.39 6.99 0.55
N LEU A 62 -20.64 6.65 0.87
CA LEU A 62 -21.13 5.27 0.78
C LEU A 62 -21.17 4.75 -0.67
N ARG A 63 -21.52 5.63 -1.62
CA ARG A 63 -21.46 5.32 -3.06
C ARG A 63 -20.03 5.11 -3.55
N THR A 64 -19.05 5.91 -3.14
CA THR A 64 -17.65 5.69 -3.55
C THR A 64 -17.09 4.38 -3.00
N VAL A 65 -17.44 4.02 -1.75
CA VAL A 65 -17.02 2.75 -1.11
C VAL A 65 -17.66 1.52 -1.76
N LEU A 66 -18.86 1.64 -2.33
CA LEU A 66 -19.56 0.55 -3.04
C LEU A 66 -19.29 0.52 -4.55
N ILE A 67 -19.04 1.66 -5.20
CA ILE A 67 -18.79 1.77 -6.65
C ILE A 67 -17.42 1.23 -7.01
N TYR A 68 -16.40 1.46 -6.17
CA TYR A 68 -15.05 0.97 -6.42
C TYR A 68 -15.00 -0.56 -6.58
N PRO A 69 -15.52 -1.36 -5.62
CA PRO A 69 -15.62 -2.80 -5.80
C PRO A 69 -16.55 -3.17 -6.96
N ALA A 70 -17.58 -2.38 -7.27
CA ALA A 70 -18.48 -2.65 -8.40
C ALA A 70 -17.86 -2.41 -9.79
N LEU A 71 -16.77 -1.65 -9.92
CA LEU A 71 -16.00 -1.49 -11.16
C LEU A 71 -14.93 -2.59 -11.30
N ASP A 72 -14.26 -2.94 -10.21
CA ASP A 72 -13.22 -3.97 -10.20
C ASP A 72 -13.79 -5.40 -10.30
N LEU A 73 -14.97 -5.68 -9.72
CA LEU A 73 -15.60 -7.02 -9.77
C LEU A 73 -15.91 -7.49 -11.20
N PRO A 74 -16.53 -6.68 -12.07
CA PRO A 74 -16.80 -7.09 -13.45
C PRO A 74 -15.52 -7.36 -14.23
N ILE A 75 -14.49 -6.54 -14.05
CA ILE A 75 -13.17 -6.72 -14.70
C ILE A 75 -12.50 -8.00 -14.19
N GLY A 76 -12.52 -8.22 -12.88
CA GLY A 76 -11.99 -9.43 -12.25
C GLY A 76 -12.73 -10.69 -12.71
N GLY A 77 -14.07 -10.65 -12.72
CA GLY A 77 -14.92 -11.73 -13.21
C GLY A 77 -14.68 -12.04 -14.68
N ALA A 78 -14.60 -11.01 -15.54
CA ALA A 78 -14.28 -11.17 -16.96
C ALA A 78 -12.89 -11.79 -17.17
N THR A 79 -11.89 -11.37 -16.39
CA THR A 79 -10.54 -11.94 -16.42
C THR A 79 -10.55 -13.41 -15.99
N MET A 80 -11.34 -13.75 -14.97
CA MET A 80 -11.46 -15.12 -14.47
C MET A 80 -12.14 -16.05 -15.48
N VAL A 81 -13.16 -15.57 -16.19
CA VAL A 81 -13.80 -16.25 -17.32
C VAL A 81 -12.80 -16.42 -18.46
N ALA A 82 -12.05 -15.37 -18.83
CA ALA A 82 -11.04 -15.44 -19.88
C ALA A 82 -9.94 -16.45 -19.53
N ILE A 83 -9.45 -16.48 -18.29
CA ILE A 83 -8.49 -17.48 -17.83
C ILE A 83 -9.08 -18.90 -17.91
N PHE A 84 -10.32 -19.10 -17.45
CA PHE A 84 -10.97 -20.41 -17.47
C PHE A 84 -11.07 -21.00 -18.90
N PHE A 85 -11.39 -20.16 -19.90
CA PHE A 85 -11.56 -20.63 -21.28
C PHE A 85 -10.28 -20.60 -22.12
N LEU A 86 -9.39 -19.63 -21.90
CA LEU A 86 -8.24 -19.36 -22.78
C LEU A 86 -6.91 -19.90 -22.23
N LEU A 87 -6.75 -20.06 -20.92
CA LEU A 87 -5.47 -20.45 -20.33
C LEU A 87 -5.25 -21.97 -20.45
N ARG A 88 -4.61 -22.38 -21.56
CA ARG A 88 -4.01 -23.72 -21.70
C ARG A 88 -2.53 -23.66 -21.36
N ILE A 89 -2.17 -24.07 -20.14
CA ILE A 89 -0.77 -24.25 -19.74
C ILE A 89 -0.23 -25.53 -20.42
N LYS A 90 0.49 -25.38 -21.53
CA LYS A 90 1.24 -26.49 -22.14
C LYS A 90 2.44 -26.85 -21.26
N GLY A 91 2.64 -28.13 -20.98
CA GLY A 91 3.89 -28.65 -20.40
C GLY A 91 3.88 -28.93 -18.89
N GLN A 92 2.87 -28.52 -18.13
CA GLN A 92 2.63 -29.16 -16.83
C GLN A 92 1.88 -30.45 -17.11
N LYS A 93 2.56 -31.59 -16.97
CA LYS A 93 1.87 -32.85 -16.67
C LYS A 93 0.87 -32.50 -15.58
N LYS A 94 -0.42 -32.77 -15.79
CA LYS A 94 -1.38 -32.93 -14.69
C LYS A 94 -0.76 -34.01 -13.80
N GLN A 95 0.14 -33.63 -12.90
CA GLN A 95 0.30 -34.35 -11.66
C GLN A 95 -1.11 -34.25 -11.11
N GLY A 96 -1.83 -35.37 -11.19
CA GLY A 96 -3.09 -35.54 -10.50
C GLY A 96 -2.76 -35.36 -9.03
N ASP A 97 -2.71 -34.10 -8.60
CA ASP A 97 -2.61 -33.75 -7.21
C ASP A 97 -4.02 -34.00 -6.68
N ASN A 98 -4.32 -35.27 -6.47
CA ASN A 98 -5.40 -35.78 -5.62
C ASN A 98 -5.19 -35.35 -4.16
N SER A 99 -4.35 -34.34 -3.91
CA SER A 99 -4.23 -33.70 -2.62
C SER A 99 -5.59 -33.13 -2.25
N SER A 100 -6.13 -33.70 -1.19
CA SER A 100 -7.35 -33.20 -0.57
C SER A 100 -7.20 -31.69 -0.32
N PHE A 101 -8.29 -30.94 -0.37
CA PHE A 101 -8.29 -29.51 -0.03
C PHE A 101 -7.55 -29.24 1.31
N LEU A 102 -7.65 -30.17 2.26
CA LEU A 102 -6.90 -30.14 3.52
C LEU A 102 -5.38 -30.19 3.36
N GLU A 103 -4.85 -30.96 2.41
CA GLU A 103 -3.40 -31.05 2.18
C GLU A 103 -2.87 -29.77 1.54
N LYS A 104 -3.64 -29.15 0.65
CA LYS A 104 -3.32 -27.83 0.09
C LYS A 104 -3.34 -26.76 1.18
N LEU A 105 -4.31 -26.83 2.10
CA LEU A 105 -4.39 -25.91 3.23
C LEU A 105 -3.24 -26.11 4.22
N LYS A 106 -2.79 -27.35 4.44
CA LYS A 106 -1.61 -27.65 5.28
C LYS A 106 -0.28 -27.16 4.68
N LYS A 107 -0.20 -27.03 3.35
CA LYS A 107 0.95 -26.42 2.65
C LYS A 107 1.04 -24.90 2.84
N LEU A 108 -0.03 -24.25 3.32
CA LEU A 108 0.02 -22.83 3.65
C LEU A 108 0.71 -22.61 4.99
N ASP A 109 1.48 -21.53 5.09
CA ASP A 109 2.06 -21.11 6.35
C ASP A 109 1.06 -20.35 7.23
N LEU A 110 0.03 -21.06 7.69
CA LEU A 110 -1.01 -20.51 8.56
C LEU A 110 -0.45 -20.03 9.90
N LEU A 111 0.52 -20.76 10.47
CA LEU A 111 1.13 -20.40 11.75
C LEU A 111 1.97 -19.12 11.62
N GLY A 112 2.85 -19.04 10.63
CA GLY A 112 3.61 -17.82 10.36
C GLY A 112 2.70 -16.63 10.07
N THR A 113 1.67 -16.83 9.26
CA THR A 113 0.68 -15.78 8.94
C THR A 113 -0.09 -15.33 10.17
N ALA A 114 -0.52 -16.24 11.05
CA ALA A 114 -1.24 -15.93 12.28
C ALA A 114 -0.39 -15.16 13.30
N VAL A 115 0.94 -15.27 13.24
CA VAL A 115 1.86 -14.47 14.08
C VAL A 115 2.20 -13.13 13.42
N LEU A 116 2.41 -13.13 12.10
CA LEU A 116 2.80 -11.95 11.34
C LEU A 116 1.73 -10.86 11.32
N ILE A 117 0.46 -11.23 11.10
CA ILE A 117 -0.64 -10.26 11.00
C ILE A 117 -0.77 -9.45 12.30
N PRO A 118 -0.88 -10.05 13.50
CA PRO A 118 -0.88 -9.30 14.75
C PRO A 118 0.40 -8.49 14.96
N ALA A 119 1.58 -8.98 14.56
CA ALA A 119 2.83 -8.24 14.70
C ALA A 119 2.79 -6.90 13.95
N VAL A 120 2.30 -6.92 12.70
CA VAL A 120 2.15 -5.73 11.85
C VAL A 120 1.04 -4.83 12.40
N ILE A 121 -0.10 -5.38 12.82
CA ILE A 121 -1.20 -4.58 13.42
C ILE A 121 -0.72 -3.84 14.67
N CYS A 122 -0.02 -4.53 15.58
CA CYS A 122 0.53 -3.89 16.78
C CYS A 122 1.51 -2.77 16.43
N LEU A 123 2.38 -2.98 15.42
CA LEU A 123 3.32 -1.95 14.97
C LEU A 123 2.58 -0.71 14.44
N LEU A 124 1.61 -0.91 13.56
CA LEU A 124 0.87 0.18 12.92
C LEU A 124 0.01 0.93 13.94
N LEU A 125 -0.66 0.24 14.86
CA LEU A 125 -1.42 0.88 15.94
C LEU A 125 -0.53 1.70 16.86
N ALA A 126 0.65 1.19 17.23
CA ALA A 126 1.60 1.93 18.06
C ALA A 126 2.03 3.24 17.38
N LEU A 127 2.30 3.20 16.08
CA LEU A 127 2.69 4.37 15.29
C LEU A 127 1.53 5.33 15.02
N GLN A 128 0.30 4.84 14.92
CA GLN A 128 -0.86 5.66 14.60
C GLN A 128 -1.46 6.36 15.82
N TRP A 129 -1.50 5.68 16.96
CA TRP A 129 -2.01 6.21 18.24
C TRP A 129 -0.95 6.92 19.07
N GLY A 130 0.33 6.59 18.86
CA GLY A 130 1.46 7.20 19.56
C GLY A 130 1.56 8.70 19.25
N GLY A 131 1.57 9.53 20.29
CA GLY A 131 1.68 10.98 20.19
C GLY A 131 0.41 11.71 19.78
N THR A 132 -0.65 10.99 19.40
CA THR A 132 -1.94 11.56 18.96
C THR A 132 -3.03 11.33 19.99
N GLU A 133 -3.43 10.07 20.16
CA GLU A 133 -4.46 9.62 21.09
C GLU A 133 -3.86 9.30 22.45
N HIS A 134 -2.67 8.70 22.44
CA HIS A 134 -1.93 8.32 23.64
C HIS A 134 -0.50 8.90 23.61
N PRO A 135 0.02 9.43 24.74
CA PRO A 135 1.43 9.82 24.81
C PRO A 135 2.37 8.65 24.48
N TRP A 136 3.55 8.93 23.93
CA TRP A 136 4.55 7.90 23.61
C TRP A 136 4.99 7.06 24.82
N ASN A 137 4.89 7.63 26.03
CA ASN A 137 5.23 6.96 27.28
C ASN A 137 4.03 6.21 27.92
N ASP A 138 2.90 6.10 27.21
CA ASP A 138 1.75 5.32 27.67
C ASP A 138 2.08 3.82 27.60
N ALA A 139 1.71 3.08 28.65
CA ALA A 139 1.92 1.64 28.74
C ALA A 139 1.31 0.87 27.55
N ARG A 140 0.21 1.38 26.96
CA ARG A 140 -0.42 0.79 25.78
C ARG A 140 0.49 0.86 24.56
N ILE A 141 1.10 2.02 24.30
CA ILE A 141 1.96 2.24 23.13
C ILE A 141 3.26 1.45 23.27
N ILE A 142 3.89 1.49 24.45
CA ILE A 142 5.07 0.68 24.76
C ILE A 142 4.73 -0.81 24.64
N GLY A 143 3.59 -1.24 25.18
CA GLY A 143 3.11 -2.62 25.08
C GLY A 143 2.90 -3.08 23.64
N LEU A 144 2.36 -2.22 22.77
CA LEU A 144 2.21 -2.51 21.33
C LEU A 144 3.56 -2.63 20.62
N PHE A 145 4.54 -1.77 20.92
CA PHE A 145 5.89 -1.89 20.34
C PHE A 145 6.61 -3.15 20.81
N VAL A 146 6.58 -3.44 22.11
CA VAL A 146 7.19 -4.65 22.68
C VAL A 146 6.50 -5.90 22.13
N GLY A 147 5.17 -5.90 22.07
CA GLY A 147 4.37 -6.98 21.50
C GLY A 147 4.68 -7.22 20.03
N SER A 148 4.77 -6.15 19.23
CA SER A 148 5.17 -6.24 17.82
C SER A 148 6.58 -6.80 17.66
N GLY A 149 7.54 -6.33 18.46
CA GLY A 149 8.91 -6.84 18.44
C GLY A 149 8.98 -8.32 18.81
N ALA A 150 8.28 -8.73 19.87
CA ALA A 150 8.22 -10.12 20.32
C ALA A 150 7.55 -11.03 19.27
N LEU A 151 6.41 -10.61 18.70
CA LEU A 151 5.72 -11.36 17.66
C LEU A 151 6.54 -11.42 16.36
N THR A 152 7.27 -10.36 16.00
CA THR A 152 8.18 -10.37 14.85
C THR A 152 9.35 -11.35 15.10
N ALA A 153 9.93 -11.36 16.30
CA ALA A 153 10.97 -12.31 16.65
C ALA A 153 10.46 -13.77 16.63
N LEU A 154 9.24 -13.99 17.13
CA LEU A 154 8.56 -15.29 17.04
C LEU A 154 8.30 -15.68 15.58
N PHE A 155 7.82 -14.75 14.75
CA PHE A 155 7.61 -14.99 13.33
C PHE A 155 8.91 -15.39 12.63
N VAL A 156 10.01 -14.67 12.88
CA VAL A 156 11.34 -15.02 12.35
C VAL A 156 11.76 -16.42 12.80
N ALA A 157 11.58 -16.77 14.08
CA ALA A 157 11.87 -18.11 14.59
C ALA A 157 11.03 -19.19 13.91
N VAL A 158 9.73 -18.93 13.68
CA VAL A 158 8.82 -19.82 12.93
C VAL A 158 9.28 -20.00 11.49
N GLN A 159 9.72 -18.93 10.82
CA GLN A 159 10.23 -19.03 9.44
C GLN A 159 11.50 -19.87 9.37
N PHE A 160 12.41 -19.72 10.33
CA PHE A 160 13.60 -20.57 10.41
C PHE A 160 13.26 -22.03 10.73
N TRP A 161 12.28 -22.27 11.60
CA TRP A 161 11.84 -23.62 11.95
C TRP A 161 11.13 -24.33 10.79
N LYS A 162 10.29 -23.62 10.03
CA LYS A 162 9.61 -24.16 8.84
C LYS A 162 10.51 -24.30 7.61
N GLY A 163 11.58 -23.51 7.53
CA GLY A 163 12.49 -23.54 6.39
C GLY A 163 11.78 -23.18 5.09
N ASP A 164 11.82 -24.08 4.11
CA ASP A 164 11.35 -23.82 2.74
C ASP A 164 9.82 -23.84 2.57
N ASP A 165 9.09 -24.36 3.56
CA ASP A 165 7.62 -24.34 3.61
C ASP A 165 7.05 -23.09 4.32
N GLY A 166 7.91 -22.14 4.70
CA GLY A 166 7.52 -20.87 5.32
C GLY A 166 7.00 -19.84 4.30
N THR A 167 6.25 -18.84 4.77
CA THR A 167 5.83 -17.69 3.94
C THR A 167 7.03 -16.94 3.34
N LEU A 168 8.12 -16.84 4.10
CA LEU A 168 9.37 -16.19 3.70
C LEU A 168 10.52 -17.20 3.74
N PRO A 169 10.71 -18.02 2.70
CA PRO A 169 11.73 -19.07 2.68
C PRO A 169 13.13 -18.47 2.93
N PRO A 170 13.85 -18.88 3.99
CA PRO A 170 15.17 -18.34 4.32
C PRO A 170 16.19 -18.48 3.18
N ARG A 171 16.04 -19.50 2.32
CA ARG A 171 16.88 -19.71 1.14
C ARG A 171 16.88 -18.52 0.17
N LEU A 172 15.78 -17.77 0.06
CA LEU A 172 15.68 -16.60 -0.81
C LEU A 172 16.56 -15.45 -0.31
N PHE A 173 16.68 -15.28 1.00
CA PHE A 173 17.50 -14.24 1.63
C PHE A 173 19.01 -14.49 1.47
N ARG A 174 19.41 -15.73 1.14
CA ARG A 174 20.81 -16.08 0.85
C ARG A 174 21.27 -15.54 -0.51
N ASN A 175 20.35 -15.28 -1.44
CA ASN A 175 20.69 -14.67 -2.72
C ASN A 175 20.76 -13.15 -2.56
N ARG A 176 21.98 -12.59 -2.64
CA ARG A 176 22.23 -11.15 -2.53
C ARG A 176 21.30 -10.30 -3.41
N ASN A 177 21.04 -10.71 -4.65
CA ASN A 177 20.19 -9.93 -5.55
C ASN A 177 18.73 -9.92 -5.10
N VAL A 178 18.23 -11.05 -4.59
CA VAL A 178 16.87 -11.15 -4.06
C VAL A 178 16.73 -10.33 -2.78
N LEU A 179 17.71 -10.41 -1.88
CA LEU A 179 17.74 -9.59 -0.67
C LEU A 179 17.76 -8.09 -1.00
N CYS A 180 18.63 -7.66 -1.92
CA CYS A 180 18.67 -6.27 -2.38
C CYS A 180 17.35 -5.85 -3.07
N ALA A 181 16.70 -6.75 -3.83
CA ALA A 181 15.40 -6.48 -4.44
C ALA A 181 14.29 -6.31 -3.39
N MET A 182 14.24 -7.16 -2.38
CA MET A 182 13.28 -7.04 -1.26
C MET A 182 13.51 -5.75 -0.46
N LEU A 183 14.78 -5.45 -0.13
CA LEU A 183 15.15 -4.21 0.57
C LEU A 183 14.81 -2.97 -0.25
N PHE A 184 15.16 -2.96 -1.54
CA PHE A 184 14.77 -1.91 -2.47
C PHE A 184 13.26 -1.72 -2.48
N SER A 185 12.50 -2.81 -2.60
CA SER A 185 11.04 -2.74 -2.67
C SER A 185 10.42 -2.17 -1.40
N CYS A 186 10.92 -2.58 -0.23
CA CYS A 186 10.54 -2.00 1.05
C CYS A 186 10.79 -0.49 1.11
N LEU A 187 12.01 -0.05 0.79
CA LEU A 187 12.39 1.37 0.82
C LEU A 187 11.66 2.20 -0.24
N PHE A 188 11.44 1.64 -1.43
CA PHE A 188 10.67 2.25 -2.49
C PHE A 188 9.21 2.47 -2.05
N GLY A 189 8.55 1.43 -1.51
CA GLY A 189 7.21 1.56 -0.94
C GLY A 189 7.17 2.60 0.19
N SER A 190 8.18 2.58 1.06
CA SER A 190 8.34 3.54 2.16
C SER A 190 8.47 4.99 1.70
N ALA A 191 8.93 5.23 0.48
CA ALA A 191 8.99 6.56 -0.12
C ALA A 191 7.70 6.91 -0.86
N PHE A 192 7.24 6.01 -1.73
CA PHE A 192 6.16 6.23 -2.69
C PHE A 192 4.80 6.46 -2.02
N PHE A 193 4.39 5.58 -1.10
CA PHE A 193 3.05 5.65 -0.50
C PHE A 193 2.86 6.93 0.34
N PRO A 194 3.81 7.32 1.22
CA PRO A 194 3.73 8.62 1.89
C PRO A 194 3.72 9.79 0.90
N LEU A 195 4.52 9.74 -0.16
CA LEU A 195 4.56 10.85 -1.13
C LEU A 195 3.18 11.14 -1.71
N ILE A 196 2.51 10.13 -2.26
CA ILE A 196 1.19 10.29 -2.87
C ILE A 196 0.17 10.75 -1.84
N TYR A 197 0.17 10.11 -0.66
CA TYR A 197 -0.78 10.44 0.40
C TYR A 197 -0.65 11.90 0.85
N TYR A 198 0.55 12.35 1.21
CA TYR A 198 0.78 13.71 1.71
C TYR A 198 0.71 14.76 0.60
N LEU A 199 1.02 14.40 -0.65
CA LEU A 199 0.81 15.31 -1.78
C LEU A 199 -0.68 15.54 -2.06
N SER A 200 -1.51 14.51 -1.93
CA SER A 200 -2.97 14.67 -1.93
C SER A 200 -3.42 15.58 -0.78
N LEU A 201 -2.87 15.37 0.42
CA LEU A 201 -3.17 16.17 1.60
C LEU A 201 -2.79 17.64 1.41
N TYR A 202 -1.67 17.93 0.75
CA TYR A 202 -1.25 19.28 0.37
C TYR A 202 -2.29 19.95 -0.53
N PHE A 203 -2.79 19.26 -1.57
CA PHE A 203 -3.81 19.84 -2.44
C PHE A 203 -5.13 20.10 -1.71
N GLN A 204 -5.52 19.21 -0.80
CA GLN A 204 -6.76 19.35 -0.03
C GLN A 204 -6.65 20.45 1.03
N ALA A 205 -5.70 20.35 1.97
CA ALA A 205 -5.56 21.29 3.07
C ALA A 205 -5.05 22.66 2.59
N VAL A 206 -3.92 22.68 1.87
CA VAL A 206 -3.21 23.92 1.54
C VAL A 206 -3.89 24.63 0.39
N GLN A 207 -4.14 23.94 -0.73
CA GLN A 207 -4.78 24.57 -1.89
C GLN A 207 -6.32 24.62 -1.82
N GLY A 208 -6.95 23.99 -0.82
CA GLY A 208 -8.41 23.97 -0.69
C GLY A 208 -9.10 23.20 -1.82
N ALA A 209 -8.41 22.25 -2.46
CA ALA A 209 -8.98 21.42 -3.50
C ALA A 209 -9.95 20.39 -2.88
N SER A 210 -11.03 20.05 -3.60
CA SER A 210 -11.85 18.90 -3.21
C SER A 210 -11.02 17.61 -3.30
N ALA A 211 -11.48 16.52 -2.68
CA ALA A 211 -10.79 15.23 -2.79
C ALA A 211 -10.68 14.75 -4.25
N VAL A 212 -11.70 15.03 -5.08
CA VAL A 212 -11.70 14.73 -6.52
C VAL A 212 -10.66 15.57 -7.24
N ASP A 213 -10.63 16.89 -6.99
CA ASP A 213 -9.67 17.79 -7.62
C ASP A 213 -8.23 17.49 -7.19
N ALA A 214 -8.01 17.08 -5.94
CA ALA A 214 -6.70 16.63 -5.47
C ALA A 214 -6.23 15.38 -6.23
N GLY A 215 -7.14 14.42 -6.47
CA GLY A 215 -6.86 13.27 -7.34
C GLY A 215 -6.50 13.68 -8.77
N LEU A 216 -7.23 14.63 -9.36
CA LEU A 216 -6.92 15.16 -10.68
C LEU A 216 -5.56 15.87 -10.73
N LYS A 217 -5.19 16.60 -9.66
CA LYS A 217 -3.89 17.27 -9.54
C LYS A 217 -2.71 16.32 -9.34
N LEU A 218 -2.96 15.04 -9.04
CA LEU A 218 -1.96 13.97 -9.00
C LEU A 218 -1.72 13.28 -10.35
N LEU A 219 -2.56 13.55 -11.36
CA LEU A 219 -2.41 12.96 -12.70
C LEU A 219 -1.02 13.16 -13.31
N PRO A 220 -0.33 14.30 -13.17
CA PRO A 220 1.01 14.45 -13.75
C PRO A 220 2.01 13.41 -13.25
N LEU A 221 1.97 13.08 -11.95
CA LEU A 221 2.81 12.05 -11.35
C LEU A 221 2.44 10.66 -11.91
N LEU A 222 1.15 10.32 -11.90
CA LEU A 222 0.65 9.02 -12.33
C LEU A 222 0.88 8.77 -13.83
N LEU A 223 0.68 9.79 -14.67
CA LEU A 223 0.93 9.70 -16.10
C LEU A 223 2.41 9.51 -16.41
N ALA A 224 3.29 10.28 -15.76
CA ALA A 224 4.73 10.13 -15.92
C ALA A 224 5.22 8.75 -15.47
N GLU A 225 4.65 8.23 -14.36
CA GLU A 225 4.89 6.89 -13.85
C GLU A 225 4.48 5.81 -14.85
N VAL A 226 3.23 5.84 -15.35
CA VAL A 226 2.71 4.83 -16.30
C VAL A 226 3.53 4.83 -17.58
N LEU A 227 3.80 6.01 -18.15
CA LEU A 227 4.60 6.14 -19.37
C LEU A 227 5.99 5.52 -19.16
N THR A 228 6.64 5.84 -18.04
CA THR A 228 8.00 5.36 -17.79
C THR A 228 8.06 3.89 -17.41
N SER A 229 7.04 3.36 -16.75
CA SER A 229 6.90 1.93 -16.46
C SER A 229 6.82 1.11 -17.75
N VAL A 230 5.99 1.53 -18.71
CA VAL A 230 5.87 0.86 -20.02
C VAL A 230 7.17 0.99 -20.82
N LEU A 231 7.73 2.20 -20.92
CA LEU A 231 8.96 2.47 -21.67
C LEU A 231 10.15 1.70 -21.10
N SER A 232 10.31 1.70 -19.77
CA SER A 232 11.41 0.98 -19.13
C SER A 232 11.29 -0.53 -19.30
N GLY A 233 10.09 -1.11 -19.25
CA GLY A 233 9.87 -2.53 -19.56
C GLY A 233 10.36 -2.90 -20.98
N ALA A 234 10.00 -2.09 -21.98
CA ALA A 234 10.43 -2.29 -23.37
C ALA A 234 11.96 -2.09 -23.53
N LEU A 235 12.50 -1.01 -22.98
CA LEU A 235 13.93 -0.67 -23.08
C LEU A 235 14.82 -1.68 -22.36
N ILE A 236 14.45 -2.10 -21.15
CA ILE A 236 15.20 -3.10 -20.39
C ILE A 236 15.15 -4.46 -21.11
N SER A 237 14.00 -4.82 -21.69
CA SER A 237 13.89 -6.05 -22.51
C SER A 237 14.78 -5.97 -23.76
N SER A 238 14.87 -4.81 -24.39
CA SER A 238 15.69 -4.57 -25.58
C SER A 238 17.19 -4.49 -25.27
N VAL A 239 17.61 -3.89 -24.15
CA VAL A 239 19.03 -3.76 -23.78
C VAL A 239 19.54 -5.01 -23.06
N GLY A 240 18.68 -5.66 -22.27
CA GLY A 240 19.00 -6.85 -21.48
C GLY A 240 19.57 -6.56 -20.09
N TYR A 241 19.78 -5.29 -19.70
CA TYR A 241 20.25 -4.88 -18.37
C TYR A 241 19.30 -3.85 -17.74
N TYR A 242 19.00 -4.00 -16.45
CA TYR A 242 18.10 -3.10 -15.73
C TYR A 242 18.83 -1.94 -15.03
N ASN A 243 20.08 -2.11 -14.59
CA ASN A 243 20.84 -1.11 -13.83
C ASN A 243 20.97 0.27 -14.54
N PRO A 244 21.25 0.34 -15.86
CA PRO A 244 21.36 1.62 -16.57
C PRO A 244 20.10 2.47 -16.57
N PHE A 245 18.92 1.85 -16.37
CA PHE A 245 17.64 2.53 -16.31
C PHE A 245 17.19 2.78 -14.87
N ALA A 246 17.48 1.82 -13.98
CA ALA A 246 17.12 1.91 -12.57
C ALA A 246 17.84 3.03 -11.80
N LEU A 247 19.15 3.17 -12.01
CA LEU A 247 19.96 4.17 -11.29
C LEU A 247 19.52 5.62 -11.59
N PRO A 248 19.44 6.08 -12.86
CA PRO A 248 18.97 7.43 -13.14
C PRO A 248 17.52 7.63 -12.72
N ALA A 249 16.65 6.62 -12.84
CA ALA A 249 15.28 6.71 -12.37
C ALA A 249 15.19 6.97 -10.86
N MET A 250 16.01 6.28 -10.04
CA MET A 250 16.04 6.53 -8.60
C MET A 250 16.63 7.88 -8.20
N VAL A 251 17.57 8.40 -9.00
CA VAL A 251 18.00 9.80 -8.87
C VAL A 251 16.83 10.75 -9.16
N LEU A 252 16.10 10.56 -10.25
CA LEU A 252 14.93 11.38 -10.58
C LEU A 252 13.86 11.33 -9.50
N PHE A 253 13.55 10.15 -8.96
CA PHE A 253 12.59 10.01 -7.88
C PHE A 253 13.03 10.76 -6.61
N THR A 254 14.30 10.63 -6.23
CA THR A 254 14.86 11.29 -5.05
C THR A 254 14.86 12.81 -5.23
N VAL A 255 15.32 13.30 -6.40
CA VAL A 255 15.36 14.74 -6.73
C VAL A 255 13.94 15.31 -6.81
N GLY A 256 13.02 14.65 -7.52
CA GLY A 256 11.63 15.09 -7.64
C GLY A 256 10.92 15.17 -6.29
N SER A 257 11.12 14.15 -5.44
CA SER A 257 10.63 14.17 -4.05
C SER A 257 11.26 15.30 -3.24
N GLY A 258 12.55 15.57 -3.45
CA GLY A 258 13.27 16.69 -2.84
C GLY A 258 12.69 18.04 -3.25
N MET A 259 12.37 18.23 -4.52
CA MET A 259 11.72 19.44 -5.02
C MET A 259 10.32 19.62 -4.42
N ILE A 260 9.57 18.55 -4.20
CA ILE A 260 8.25 18.62 -3.53
C ILE A 260 8.35 19.20 -2.10
N THR A 261 9.48 19.04 -1.41
CA THR A 261 9.70 19.64 -0.07
C THR A 261 9.76 21.17 -0.09
N THR A 262 10.05 21.78 -1.26
CA THR A 262 10.16 23.24 -1.42
C THR A 262 8.84 23.92 -1.74
N LEU A 263 7.74 23.15 -1.83
CA LEU A 263 6.41 23.71 -2.00
C LEU A 263 6.07 24.68 -0.85
N THR A 264 5.32 25.71 -1.22
CA THR A 264 4.89 26.82 -0.39
C THR A 264 3.38 26.98 -0.48
N LEU A 265 2.79 27.81 0.38
CA LEU A 265 1.35 28.07 0.37
C LEU A 265 0.86 28.60 -1.00
N ASP A 266 1.71 29.36 -1.67
CA ASP A 266 1.41 30.10 -2.89
C ASP A 266 2.12 29.50 -4.11
N SER A 267 2.56 28.22 -4.03
CA SER A 267 3.31 27.58 -5.11
C SER A 267 2.49 27.49 -6.40
N PRO A 268 3.03 27.97 -7.54
CA PRO A 268 2.29 28.00 -8.79
C PRO A 268 2.10 26.60 -9.37
N VAL A 269 1.14 26.48 -10.29
CA VAL A 269 0.82 25.23 -11.00
C VAL A 269 2.06 24.59 -11.64
N ALA A 270 2.89 25.39 -12.28
CA ALA A 270 4.11 24.92 -12.93
C ALA A 270 5.08 24.23 -11.95
N ALA A 271 5.17 24.69 -10.70
CA ALA A 271 6.09 24.14 -9.72
C ALA A 271 5.65 22.72 -9.31
N TRP A 272 4.44 22.57 -8.78
CA TRP A 272 3.99 21.25 -8.32
C TRP A 272 3.81 20.26 -9.47
N LEU A 273 3.44 20.72 -10.68
CA LEU A 273 3.32 19.86 -11.86
C LEU A 273 4.70 19.35 -12.30
N GLY A 274 5.68 20.25 -12.44
CA GLY A 274 7.03 19.87 -12.85
C GLY A 274 7.71 18.92 -11.86
N TYR A 275 7.54 19.16 -10.55
CA TYR A 275 8.14 18.31 -9.53
C TYR A 275 7.53 16.91 -9.52
N GLN A 276 6.22 16.81 -9.72
CA GLN A 276 5.50 15.55 -9.87
C GLN A 276 5.94 14.74 -11.08
N VAL A 277 6.14 15.39 -12.23
CA VAL A 277 6.63 14.71 -13.43
C VAL A 277 8.01 14.13 -13.18
N ILE A 278 8.94 14.91 -12.62
CA ILE A 278 10.30 14.44 -12.30
C ILE A 278 10.26 13.23 -11.35
N ALA A 279 9.44 13.31 -10.29
CA ALA A 279 9.27 12.20 -9.37
C ALA A 279 8.66 10.96 -10.05
N GLY A 280 7.58 11.15 -10.82
CA GLY A 280 6.83 10.10 -11.53
C GLY A 280 7.69 9.34 -12.54
N LEU A 281 8.55 10.05 -13.30
CA LEU A 281 9.52 9.40 -14.20
C LEU A 281 10.40 8.38 -13.45
N GLY A 282 10.84 8.71 -12.24
CA GLY A 282 11.63 7.80 -11.43
C GLY A 282 10.82 6.62 -10.87
N ILE A 283 9.62 6.91 -10.38
CA ILE A 283 8.71 5.93 -9.77
C ILE A 283 8.35 4.82 -10.75
N GLY A 284 8.07 5.15 -12.02
CA GLY A 284 7.63 4.18 -13.03
C GLY A 284 8.59 3.01 -13.20
N VAL A 285 9.90 3.25 -13.21
CA VAL A 285 10.92 2.19 -13.29
C VAL A 285 10.97 1.39 -11.98
N GLY A 286 10.82 2.06 -10.84
CA GLY A 286 10.96 1.46 -9.52
C GLY A 286 9.93 0.36 -9.25
N PHE A 287 8.69 0.51 -9.72
CA PHE A 287 7.65 -0.51 -9.53
C PHE A 287 7.99 -1.88 -10.13
N GLN A 288 8.59 -1.90 -11.32
CA GLN A 288 8.90 -3.15 -12.01
C GLN A 288 10.27 -3.72 -11.62
N LEU A 289 11.17 -2.89 -11.09
CA LEU A 289 12.57 -3.23 -10.91
C LEU A 289 12.80 -4.49 -10.06
N ALA A 290 12.26 -4.54 -8.84
CA ALA A 290 12.50 -5.65 -7.93
C ALA A 290 11.95 -6.98 -8.47
N VAL A 291 10.77 -6.95 -9.10
CA VAL A 291 10.16 -8.12 -9.72
C VAL A 291 11.01 -8.62 -10.88
N LEU A 292 11.52 -7.70 -11.71
CA LEU A 292 12.38 -8.04 -12.83
C LEU A 292 13.71 -8.66 -12.38
N VAL A 293 14.31 -8.14 -11.30
CA VAL A 293 15.53 -8.72 -10.71
C VAL A 293 15.29 -10.17 -10.30
N VAL A 294 14.21 -10.43 -9.56
CA VAL A 294 13.85 -11.77 -9.09
C VAL A 294 13.63 -12.72 -10.27
N GLN A 295 12.91 -12.27 -11.29
CA GLN A 295 12.69 -13.04 -12.53
C GLN A 295 14.01 -13.34 -13.26
N ALA A 296 14.95 -12.40 -13.25
CA ALA A 296 16.26 -12.55 -13.90
C ALA A 296 17.17 -13.54 -13.14
N VAL A 297 17.16 -13.55 -11.81
CA VAL A 297 18.16 -14.31 -11.02
C VAL A 297 17.69 -15.66 -10.48
N LEU A 298 16.38 -15.91 -10.39
CA LEU A 298 15.85 -17.15 -9.79
C LEU A 298 15.37 -18.19 -10.81
N PRO A 299 15.44 -19.50 -10.50
CA PRO A 299 14.82 -20.53 -11.33
C PRO A 299 13.29 -20.35 -11.39
N ARG A 300 12.66 -20.84 -12.46
CA ARG A 300 11.23 -20.61 -12.76
C ARG A 300 10.28 -20.99 -11.59
N GLY A 301 10.63 -21.99 -10.80
CA GLY A 301 9.83 -22.45 -9.66
C GLY A 301 9.79 -21.47 -8.48
N ASP A 302 10.86 -20.69 -8.26
CA ASP A 302 10.96 -19.78 -7.11
C ASP A 302 10.45 -18.35 -7.43
N ILE A 303 10.30 -18.01 -8.72
CA ILE A 303 9.85 -16.68 -9.15
C ILE A 303 8.54 -16.25 -8.48
N PRO A 304 7.47 -17.08 -8.42
CA PRO A 304 6.20 -16.65 -7.81
C PRO A 304 6.34 -16.30 -6.33
N VAL A 305 7.06 -17.14 -5.56
CA VAL A 305 7.24 -16.94 -4.11
C VAL A 305 8.08 -15.69 -3.85
N ALA A 306 9.19 -15.52 -4.56
CA ALA A 306 10.04 -14.35 -4.39
C ALA A 306 9.37 -13.05 -4.89
N THR A 307 8.52 -13.12 -5.91
CA THR A 307 7.69 -11.98 -6.35
C THR A 307 6.69 -11.59 -5.26
N ALA A 308 6.03 -12.57 -4.63
CA ALA A 308 5.14 -12.32 -3.51
C ALA A 308 5.88 -11.68 -2.32
N CYS A 309 7.10 -12.14 -2.02
CA CYS A 309 7.93 -11.55 -0.97
C CYS A 309 8.28 -10.08 -1.28
N VAL A 310 8.66 -9.77 -2.53
CA VAL A 310 8.93 -8.39 -2.98
C VAL A 310 7.70 -7.50 -2.75
N GLN A 311 6.51 -7.95 -3.17
CA GLN A 311 5.26 -7.19 -3.00
C GLN A 311 4.88 -7.04 -1.52
N PHE A 312 5.10 -8.07 -0.71
CA PHE A 312 4.91 -8.03 0.73
C PHE A 312 5.79 -6.95 1.37
N PHE A 313 7.09 -6.93 1.06
CA PHE A 313 8.00 -5.92 1.60
C PHE A 313 7.68 -4.52 1.10
N GLN A 314 7.27 -4.34 -0.16
CA GLN A 314 6.78 -3.06 -0.68
C GLN A 314 5.60 -2.52 0.13
N SER A 315 4.60 -3.37 0.32
CA SER A 315 3.36 -3.01 1.03
C SER A 315 3.63 -2.75 2.51
N LEU A 316 4.46 -3.59 3.15
CA LEU A 316 4.87 -3.41 4.54
C LEU A 316 5.62 -2.09 4.74
N GLY A 317 6.61 -1.80 3.90
CA GLY A 317 7.35 -0.54 3.93
C GLY A 317 6.43 0.67 3.75
N GLY A 318 5.53 0.60 2.77
CA GLY A 318 4.50 1.61 2.55
C GLY A 318 3.62 1.88 3.76
N ALA A 319 3.01 0.82 4.32
CA ALA A 319 2.11 0.94 5.46
C ALA A 319 2.81 1.52 6.70
N VAL A 320 4.01 1.02 7.02
CA VAL A 320 4.79 1.50 8.17
C VAL A 320 5.17 2.96 8.00
N PHE A 321 5.70 3.35 6.84
CA PHE A 321 6.17 4.71 6.63
C PHE A 321 5.06 5.73 6.40
N VAL A 322 3.87 5.33 5.97
CA VAL A 322 2.69 6.21 5.99
C VAL A 322 2.34 6.57 7.43
N ALA A 323 2.38 5.60 8.36
CA ALA A 323 2.13 5.84 9.79
C ALA A 323 3.25 6.69 10.44
N VAL A 324 4.52 6.42 10.11
CA VAL A 324 5.66 7.27 10.55
C VAL A 324 5.52 8.70 10.03
N ALA A 325 5.23 8.86 8.74
CA ALA A 325 5.02 10.18 8.15
C ALA A 325 3.81 10.90 8.76
N GLN A 326 2.77 10.16 9.21
CA GLN A 326 1.62 10.73 9.92
C GLN A 326 2.03 11.33 11.26
N THR A 327 2.78 10.56 12.05
CA THR A 327 3.34 11.01 13.33
C THR A 327 4.12 12.31 13.13
N VAL A 328 5.05 12.32 12.17
CA VAL A 328 5.94 13.46 11.97
C VAL A 328 5.19 14.67 11.39
N PHE A 329 4.23 14.44 10.49
CA PHE A 329 3.31 15.46 9.99
C PHE A 329 2.52 16.11 11.13
N GLN A 330 1.91 15.31 12.01
CA GLN A 330 1.12 15.79 13.14
C GLN A 330 1.96 16.59 14.13
N ASN A 331 3.16 16.11 14.46
CA ASN A 331 4.09 16.85 15.33
C ASN A 331 4.42 18.23 14.73
N GLY A 332 4.74 18.29 13.44
CA GLY A 332 5.03 19.56 12.76
C GLY A 332 3.80 20.49 12.66
N LEU A 333 2.61 19.92 12.47
CA LEU A 333 1.35 20.66 12.48
C LEU A 333 1.08 21.26 13.87
N VAL A 334 1.18 20.48 14.94
CA VAL A 334 0.95 20.93 16.32
C VAL A 334 1.97 22.00 16.71
N GLU A 335 3.24 21.79 16.39
CA GLU A 335 4.30 22.77 16.63
C GLU A 335 4.03 24.10 15.89
N GLY A 336 3.67 24.02 14.60
CA GLY A 336 3.35 25.18 13.80
C GLY A 336 2.12 25.95 14.31
N VAL A 337 1.05 25.24 14.72
CA VAL A 337 -0.14 25.88 15.29
C VAL A 337 0.19 26.59 16.59
N ARG A 338 0.96 25.96 17.49
CA ARG A 338 1.37 26.59 18.76
C ARG A 338 2.22 27.85 18.55
N ARG A 339 3.09 27.83 17.53
CA ARG A 339 3.97 28.96 17.19
C ARG A 339 3.21 30.10 16.53
N ASP A 340 2.39 29.80 15.52
CA ASP A 340 1.85 30.80 14.59
C ASP A 340 0.37 31.15 14.90
N ALA A 341 -0.32 30.36 15.74
CA ALA A 341 -1.71 30.56 16.17
C ALA A 341 -1.91 30.21 17.68
N PRO A 342 -1.25 30.91 18.61
CA PRO A 342 -1.24 30.55 20.05
C PRO A 342 -2.61 30.62 20.75
N GLY A 343 -3.61 31.26 20.13
CA GLY A 343 -4.99 31.33 20.64
C GLY A 343 -5.89 30.19 20.17
N LEU A 344 -5.38 29.24 19.37
CA LEU A 344 -6.11 28.11 18.82
C LEU A 344 -5.59 26.82 19.46
N ASP A 345 -6.49 25.99 19.97
CA ASP A 345 -6.14 24.64 20.41
C ASP A 345 -5.77 23.79 19.18
N PRO A 346 -4.52 23.25 19.10
CA PRO A 346 -4.12 22.36 18.01
C PRO A 346 -5.03 21.15 17.85
N GLY A 347 -5.70 20.69 18.92
CA GLY A 347 -6.64 19.57 18.87
C GLY A 347 -7.81 19.81 17.91
N VAL A 348 -8.30 21.05 17.81
CA VAL A 348 -9.38 21.41 16.87
C VAL A 348 -8.93 21.23 15.42
N VAL A 349 -7.68 21.58 15.11
CA VAL A 349 -7.13 21.47 13.75
C VAL A 349 -6.87 20.02 13.36
N VAL A 350 -6.30 19.23 14.29
CA VAL A 350 -6.01 17.81 14.04
C VAL A 350 -7.29 17.01 13.84
N ASN A 351 -8.33 17.27 14.65
CA ASN A 351 -9.59 16.54 14.59
C ASN A 351 -10.52 16.96 13.44
N ALA A 352 -10.42 18.21 12.97
CA ALA A 352 -11.22 18.70 11.83
C ALA A 352 -10.90 17.96 10.52
N GLY A 353 -9.68 17.45 10.39
CA GLY A 353 -9.19 16.88 9.14
C GLY A 353 -8.83 17.93 8.09
N ALA A 354 -7.98 17.52 7.15
CA ALA A 354 -7.37 18.42 6.17
C ALA A 354 -8.37 19.15 5.25
N SER A 355 -9.47 18.52 4.86
CA SER A 355 -10.43 19.08 3.91
C SER A 355 -11.40 20.09 4.54
N GLN A 356 -11.66 19.99 5.85
CA GLN A 356 -12.67 20.80 6.53
C GLN A 356 -12.07 21.90 7.41
N VAL A 357 -10.75 21.95 7.57
CA VAL A 357 -10.09 22.91 8.47
C VAL A 357 -10.51 24.37 8.21
N ARG A 358 -10.73 24.75 6.95
CA ARG A 358 -11.18 26.10 6.58
C ARG A 358 -12.62 26.37 7.02
N GLU A 359 -13.51 25.39 6.89
CA GLU A 359 -14.91 25.48 7.32
C GLU A 359 -15.00 25.54 8.85
N VAL A 360 -14.23 24.70 9.54
CA VAL A 360 -14.15 24.69 11.01
C VAL A 360 -13.64 26.03 11.53
N LEU A 361 -12.55 26.58 10.99
CA LEU A 361 -12.04 27.88 11.42
C LEU A 361 -13.03 29.03 11.20
N LYS A 362 -13.84 28.96 10.14
CA LYS A 362 -14.95 29.90 9.93
C LYS A 362 -16.06 29.72 10.97
N GLY A 363 -16.46 28.49 11.26
CA GLY A 363 -17.50 28.16 12.24
C GLY A 363 -17.17 28.63 13.67
N VAL A 364 -15.89 28.59 14.06
CA VAL A 364 -15.43 29.07 15.39
C VAL A 364 -15.05 30.57 15.37
N GLY A 365 -15.26 31.30 14.28
CA GLY A 365 -14.94 32.74 14.18
C GLY A 365 -13.44 33.05 14.18
N MET A 366 -12.60 32.06 13.87
CA MET A 366 -11.13 32.11 13.92
C MET A 366 -10.49 32.19 12.52
N GLU A 367 -11.21 32.72 11.54
CA GLU A 367 -10.76 32.79 10.14
C GLU A 367 -9.43 33.54 9.97
N ARG A 368 -9.12 34.49 10.87
CA ARG A 368 -7.83 35.20 10.93
C ARG A 368 -6.62 34.27 11.05
N TYR A 369 -6.78 33.07 11.64
CA TYR A 369 -5.71 32.10 11.80
C TYR A 369 -5.57 31.14 10.62
N THR A 370 -6.44 31.21 9.61
CA THR A 370 -6.41 30.28 8.46
C THR A 370 -5.03 30.22 7.83
N ARG A 371 -4.41 31.36 7.51
CA ARG A 371 -3.09 31.36 6.87
C ARG A 371 -1.99 30.78 7.78
N ALA A 372 -2.04 31.04 9.08
CA ALA A 372 -1.11 30.48 10.06
C ALA A 372 -1.26 28.96 10.17
N VAL A 373 -2.50 28.46 10.26
CA VAL A 373 -2.79 27.02 10.28
C VAL A 373 -2.33 26.34 9.01
N LEU A 374 -2.58 26.92 7.83
CA LEU A 374 -2.07 26.37 6.57
C LEU A 374 -0.53 26.33 6.52
N GLY A 375 0.15 27.35 7.08
CA GLY A 375 1.60 27.34 7.27
C GLY A 375 2.08 26.20 8.17
N ALA A 376 1.32 25.88 9.22
CA ALA A 376 1.58 24.73 10.08
C ALA A 376 1.37 23.38 9.35
N TYR A 377 0.30 23.25 8.53
CA TYR A 377 0.13 22.09 7.64
C TYR A 377 1.33 21.93 6.72
N LEU A 378 1.80 23.01 6.10
CA LEU A 378 2.95 22.96 5.20
C LEU A 378 4.23 22.53 5.94
N THR A 379 4.40 22.95 7.19
CA THR A 379 5.53 22.55 8.03
C THR A 379 5.50 21.04 8.30
N GLY A 380 4.35 20.51 8.73
CA GLY A 380 4.16 19.07 8.90
C GLY A 380 4.37 18.29 7.60
N LEU A 381 3.81 18.78 6.48
CA LEU A 381 3.93 18.16 5.16
C LEU A 381 5.39 18.08 4.72
N ARG A 382 6.16 19.15 4.94
CA ARG A 382 7.59 19.18 4.63
C ARG A 382 8.35 18.12 5.41
N HIS A 383 8.06 17.93 6.70
CA HIS A 383 8.69 16.87 7.48
C HIS A 383 8.33 15.46 6.95
N ALA A 384 7.07 15.24 6.56
CA ALA A 384 6.66 13.99 5.92
C ALA A 384 7.39 13.76 4.58
N TYR A 385 7.56 14.80 3.77
CA TYR A 385 8.31 14.69 2.51
C TYR A 385 9.80 14.42 2.72
N TYR A 386 10.42 14.92 3.79
CA TYR A 386 11.81 14.56 4.09
C TYR A 386 11.98 13.06 4.35
N ILE A 387 11.00 12.41 4.96
CA ILE A 387 11.00 10.95 5.14
C ILE A 387 10.95 10.25 3.78
N THR A 388 10.07 10.69 2.88
CA THR A 388 10.03 10.18 1.50
C THR A 388 11.39 10.33 0.82
N VAL A 389 12.02 11.50 0.90
CA VAL A 389 13.31 11.76 0.26
C VAL A 389 14.41 10.87 0.82
N ALA A 390 14.46 10.72 2.14
CA ALA A 390 15.40 9.82 2.80
C ALA A 390 15.21 8.36 2.33
N CYS A 391 13.96 7.89 2.29
CA CYS A 391 13.64 6.54 1.83
C CYS A 391 13.98 6.32 0.35
N ALA A 392 13.71 7.32 -0.51
CA ALA A 392 14.06 7.27 -1.94
C ALA A 392 15.59 7.22 -2.14
N ALA A 393 16.34 7.99 -1.36
CA ALA A 393 17.80 7.94 -1.38
C ALA A 393 18.35 6.59 -0.87
N CYS A 394 17.74 6.02 0.18
CA CYS A 394 18.09 4.68 0.64
C CYS A 394 17.74 3.61 -0.41
N ALA A 395 16.62 3.75 -1.13
CA ALA A 395 16.25 2.86 -2.22
C ALA A 395 17.28 2.93 -3.36
N PHE A 396 17.78 4.12 -3.72
CA PHE A 396 18.90 4.26 -4.64
C PHE A 396 20.14 3.47 -4.19
N CYS A 397 20.49 3.55 -2.91
CA CYS A 397 21.59 2.75 -2.34
C CYS A 397 21.32 1.23 -2.44
N ALA A 398 20.08 0.79 -2.27
CA ALA A 398 19.72 -0.63 -2.45
C ALA A 398 19.87 -1.08 -3.91
N VAL A 399 19.60 -0.20 -4.89
CA VAL A 399 19.84 -0.48 -6.32
C VAL A 399 21.33 -0.66 -6.62
N LEU A 400 22.22 0.12 -5.98
CA LEU A 400 23.67 -0.07 -6.11
C LEU A 400 24.14 -1.45 -5.63
N GLY A 401 23.40 -2.08 -4.72
CA GLY A 401 23.64 -3.43 -4.24
C GLY A 401 23.36 -4.53 -5.28
N LEU A 402 22.57 -4.23 -6.31
CA LEU A 402 22.15 -5.17 -7.35
C LEU A 402 23.28 -5.45 -8.36
N SER A 403 23.50 -6.73 -8.66
CA SER A 403 24.48 -7.12 -9.68
C SER A 403 23.96 -6.85 -11.10
N TRP A 404 24.87 -6.55 -12.02
CA TRP A 404 24.53 -6.30 -13.41
C TRP A 404 24.28 -7.64 -14.12
N VAL A 405 23.01 -8.02 -14.24
CA VAL A 405 22.60 -9.30 -14.82
C VAL A 405 22.03 -9.10 -16.22
N ASN A 406 22.52 -9.89 -17.18
CA ASN A 406 21.97 -9.92 -18.53
C ASN A 406 20.76 -10.85 -18.62
N ILE A 407 19.58 -10.26 -18.78
CA ILE A 407 18.29 -10.96 -18.81
C ILE A 407 18.14 -11.81 -20.09
N LYS A 408 18.77 -11.40 -21.21
CA LYS A 408 18.65 -12.10 -22.51
C LYS A 408 19.35 -13.45 -22.53
N ARG A 409 20.49 -13.57 -21.84
CA ARG A 409 21.28 -14.81 -21.79
C ARG A 409 20.47 -15.98 -21.19
N LYS A 410 19.58 -15.69 -20.25
CA LYS A 410 18.70 -16.69 -19.63
C LYS A 410 17.53 -17.10 -20.53
N GLN A 411 17.03 -16.20 -21.37
CA GLN A 411 16.00 -16.53 -22.36
C GLN A 411 16.56 -17.43 -23.47
N GLN A 412 17.81 -17.22 -23.89
CA GLN A 412 18.49 -18.05 -24.88
C GLN A 412 18.79 -19.46 -24.33
N GLY A 413 19.34 -19.58 -23.11
CA GLY A 413 19.60 -20.90 -22.51
C GLY A 413 18.34 -21.74 -22.26
N ALA A 414 17.19 -21.09 -22.01
CA ALA A 414 15.91 -21.79 -21.85
C ALA A 414 15.23 -22.17 -23.18
N GLY A 415 15.67 -21.60 -24.31
CA GLY A 415 15.30 -22.02 -25.66
C GLY A 415 16.03 -23.30 -26.06
N ASP A 416 17.35 -23.34 -25.85
CA ASP A 416 18.20 -24.49 -26.17
C ASP A 416 17.85 -25.75 -25.36
N GLU A 417 17.39 -25.62 -24.10
CA GLU A 417 16.94 -26.77 -23.29
C GLU A 417 15.60 -27.36 -23.78
N ASN A 418 14.75 -26.55 -24.42
CA ASN A 418 13.48 -27.01 -24.98
C ASN A 418 13.62 -27.63 -26.39
N GLU A 419 14.77 -27.43 -27.05
CA GLU A 419 15.06 -27.97 -28.38
C GLU A 419 15.88 -29.28 -28.34
N ARG A 420 16.34 -29.74 -27.17
CA ARG A 420 16.94 -31.07 -27.07
C ARG A 420 15.83 -32.12 -27.16
N PRO A 421 15.79 -32.96 -28.20
CA PRO A 421 14.84 -34.07 -28.24
C PRO A 421 15.12 -34.99 -27.04
N VAL A 422 14.08 -35.28 -26.28
CA VAL A 422 14.07 -36.32 -25.23
C VAL A 422 14.24 -37.66 -25.94
N GLY A 423 15.49 -38.04 -26.22
CA GLY A 423 15.79 -39.22 -27.02
C GLY A 423 17.22 -39.25 -27.56
N SER A 424 18.23 -39.02 -26.71
CA SER A 424 19.58 -39.58 -26.92
C SER A 424 20.38 -39.48 -25.63
N GLN A 425 20.03 -40.32 -24.66
CA GLN A 425 20.92 -40.72 -23.57
C GLN A 425 20.91 -42.25 -23.54
N ALA A 426 21.38 -42.88 -24.62
CA ALA A 426 21.61 -44.33 -24.67
C ALA A 426 22.46 -44.71 -25.89
N SER A 427 23.71 -44.23 -25.95
CA SER A 427 24.83 -44.86 -26.69
C SER A 427 25.96 -43.85 -26.69
N ASP A 428 26.93 -43.98 -25.78
CA ASP A 428 28.33 -43.53 -25.92
C ASP A 428 29.10 -43.88 -24.64
N VAL A 429 28.88 -45.10 -24.14
CA VAL A 429 29.76 -45.74 -23.16
C VAL A 429 30.13 -47.10 -23.73
N GLU A 430 30.87 -47.11 -24.83
CA GLU A 430 31.74 -48.22 -25.20
C GLU A 430 32.68 -47.79 -26.32
N LEU A 431 33.94 -48.23 -26.21
CA LEU A 431 35.03 -48.14 -27.18
C LEU A 431 35.86 -46.83 -27.19
N THR A 432 36.77 -46.73 -26.23
CA THR A 432 38.18 -46.41 -26.54
C THR A 432 39.06 -46.76 -25.34
N GLY A 433 39.54 -48.01 -25.34
CA GLY A 433 40.47 -48.53 -24.36
C GLY A 433 41.12 -49.81 -24.85
N ALA A 434 41.94 -49.74 -25.90
CA ALA A 434 42.98 -50.73 -26.21
C ALA A 434 43.89 -50.23 -27.36
N HIS A 435 45.21 -50.41 -27.16
CA HIS A 435 46.34 -50.32 -28.11
C HIS A 435 46.83 -48.91 -28.48
N VAL A 436 48.10 -48.49 -28.35
CA VAL A 436 49.41 -49.12 -28.05
C VAL A 436 50.23 -48.16 -27.20
#